data_AF-A0A830C9C2-F1
#
_entry.id   AF-A0A830C9C2-F1
#
_cell.length_a   1.000
_cell.length_b   1.000
_cell.length_c   1.000
_cell.angle_alpha   90.00
_cell.angle_beta   90.00
_cell.angle_gamma   90.00
#
_symmetry.space_group_name_H-M   'P 1'
#
loop_
_entity.id
_entity.type
_entity.pdbx_description
1 polymer ?
#
loop_
_entity_poly.entity_id
_entity_poly.type
_entity_poly.pdbx_seq_one_letter_code
_entity_poly.pdbx_strand_id
1 'polypeptide(L)'
;MNTEELLKHRMLKFRSIGIGGFKEGSKVEPERKRNMKPSEVNTPKFADLESELEDLKKTILESKGPPDPITDQKLKKLEQDLDQEMTKAFISMGLIDRIESLKLELARSPNPDQGLKEKADKIVQEFKRNLSRPGAYLGLKKKLQTRDIVGKLLEMRKNSEKLKNELNQKLSEDIKAEMENLKIAKEKLFKGDPLDENLVREVENAKEKLEEVLKSADLRVLGRAKRGKSNVPDELREEIMKVNKEIKHEIEKVIEEKGLGWKIDEMKVEAAKETNSEKVKKLEAEIKEVIADALSGSPLKQRLENLRLQPVEGNVSVDNGRW
;
A
#
# COMPACT_ATOMS: atom_id res chain seq x y z
N MET A 1 -82.28 1.17 24.77
CA MET A 1 -81.73 1.38 23.41
C MET A 1 -82.43 0.42 22.49
N ASN A 2 -83.18 0.93 21.51
CA ASN A 2 -83.86 0.11 20.52
C ASN A 2 -82.90 -0.30 19.39
N THR A 3 -83.21 -1.41 18.70
CA THR A 3 -82.38 -1.97 17.63
C THR A 3 -82.11 -0.98 16.49
N GLU A 4 -83.09 -0.15 16.15
CA GLU A 4 -82.95 0.90 15.14
C GLU A 4 -82.01 2.04 15.56
N GLU A 5 -82.00 2.40 16.85
CA GLU A 5 -81.06 3.39 17.39
C GLU A 5 -79.63 2.86 17.34
N LEU A 6 -79.43 1.57 17.64
CA LEU A 6 -78.13 0.91 17.57
C LEU A 6 -77.60 0.88 16.13
N LEU A 7 -78.48 0.62 15.15
CA LEU A 7 -78.15 0.61 13.72
C LEU A 7 -77.77 2.01 13.23
N LYS A 8 -78.54 3.05 13.57
CA LYS A 8 -78.21 4.44 13.23
C LYS A 8 -76.89 4.88 13.86
N HIS A 9 -76.63 4.51 15.12
CA HIS A 9 -75.38 4.81 15.79
C HIS A 9 -74.18 4.09 15.16
N ARG A 10 -74.35 2.82 14.72
CA ARG A 10 -73.35 2.11 13.92
C ARG A 10 -73.07 2.81 12.59
N MET A 11 -74.10 3.19 11.84
CA MET A 11 -73.96 3.88 10.55
C MET A 11 -73.20 5.20 10.68
N LEU A 12 -73.46 5.98 11.73
CA LEU A 12 -72.75 7.24 12.00
C LEU A 12 -71.28 7.00 12.38
N LYS A 13 -71.00 6.00 13.22
CA LYS A 13 -69.62 5.64 13.63
C LYS A 13 -68.74 5.25 12.44
N PHE A 14 -69.27 4.52 11.47
CA PHE A 14 -68.52 4.11 10.28
C PHE A 14 -68.43 5.19 9.19
N ARG A 15 -69.33 6.18 9.17
CA ARG A 15 -69.17 7.37 8.30
C ARG A 15 -68.03 8.28 8.76
N SER A 16 -67.81 8.43 10.07
CA SER A 16 -66.68 9.20 10.61
C SER A 16 -65.31 8.59 10.29
N ILE A 17 -65.25 7.30 9.96
CA ILE A 17 -64.03 6.60 9.56
C ILE A 17 -63.82 6.68 8.03
N GLY A 18 -64.85 7.03 7.25
CA GLY A 18 -64.86 6.95 5.79
C GLY A 18 -64.43 8.20 5.00
N ILE A 19 -64.09 9.32 5.66
CA ILE A 19 -63.61 10.56 4.99
C ILE A 19 -62.18 10.89 5.47
N GLY A 20 -61.35 9.85 5.62
CA GLY A 20 -59.95 9.98 6.07
C GLY A 20 -59.33 8.72 6.69
N GLY A 21 -60.05 7.60 6.75
CA GLY A 21 -59.57 6.34 7.33
C GLY A 21 -58.74 5.51 6.35
N PHE A 22 -57.65 4.96 6.88
CA PHE A 22 -56.67 4.07 6.26
C PHE A 22 -57.26 3.10 5.20
N LYS A 23 -56.68 3.10 4.00
CA LYS A 23 -56.78 1.98 3.07
C LYS A 23 -55.76 0.91 3.49
N GLU A 24 -56.23 -0.19 4.06
CA GLU A 24 -55.39 -1.38 4.23
C GLU A 24 -54.95 -1.87 2.84
N GLY A 25 -53.64 -1.84 2.58
CA GLY A 25 -53.04 -2.38 1.34
C GLY A 25 -52.22 -1.41 0.50
N SER A 26 -52.27 -0.09 0.75
CA SER A 26 -51.31 0.85 0.13
C SER A 26 -50.10 1.06 1.05
N LYS A 27 -48.89 0.85 0.52
CA LYS A 27 -47.61 1.04 1.22
C LYS A 27 -47.40 2.53 1.50
N VAL A 28 -47.97 3.01 2.60
CA VAL A 28 -47.70 4.35 3.12
C VAL A 28 -46.40 4.28 3.92
N GLU A 29 -45.35 4.91 3.41
CA GLU A 29 -44.11 5.06 4.18
C GLU A 29 -44.39 5.93 5.41
N PRO A 30 -44.00 5.50 6.61
CA PRO A 30 -44.29 6.26 7.82
C PRO A 30 -43.57 7.62 7.77
N GLU A 31 -44.32 8.72 7.96
CA GLU A 31 -43.76 10.04 8.19
C GLU A 31 -42.88 10.02 9.46
N ARG A 32 -41.56 9.98 9.26
CA ARG A 32 -40.60 10.10 10.36
C ARG A 32 -40.55 11.54 10.87
N LYS A 33 -41.40 11.87 11.84
CA LYS A 33 -41.28 13.10 12.64
C LYS A 33 -40.03 13.00 13.54
N ARG A 34 -38.88 13.46 13.04
CA ARG A 34 -37.65 13.62 13.84
C ARG A 34 -37.72 14.92 14.66
N ASN A 35 -38.50 14.91 15.73
CA ASN A 35 -38.36 15.87 16.83
C ASN A 35 -37.54 15.26 17.97
N MET A 36 -36.41 14.63 17.64
CA MET A 36 -35.43 14.25 18.65
C MET A 36 -34.48 15.42 18.81
N LYS A 37 -34.24 15.86 20.05
CA LYS A 37 -33.17 16.82 20.35
C LYS A 37 -31.87 16.28 19.71
N PRO A 38 -31.05 17.11 19.03
CA PRO A 38 -29.73 16.68 18.64
C PRO A 38 -29.00 16.23 19.91
N SER A 39 -28.49 15.00 19.93
CA SER A 39 -27.66 14.55 21.03
C SER A 39 -26.45 15.47 21.11
N GLU A 40 -26.38 16.28 22.15
CA GLU A 40 -25.19 17.05 22.52
C GLU A 40 -24.09 16.06 22.93
N VAL A 41 -23.44 15.49 21.94
CA VAL A 41 -22.19 14.81 22.13
C VAL A 41 -21.27 15.38 21.08
N ASN A 42 -20.40 16.29 21.52
CA ASN A 42 -19.13 16.58 20.83
C ASN A 42 -18.26 15.32 20.88
N THR A 43 -18.75 14.21 20.31
CA THR A 43 -17.93 13.09 19.92
C THR A 43 -17.27 13.51 18.62
N PRO A 44 -15.93 13.58 18.55
CA PRO A 44 -15.26 13.65 17.25
C PRO A 44 -15.85 12.56 16.36
N LYS A 45 -16.24 12.92 15.14
CA LYS A 45 -16.87 11.98 14.22
C LYS A 45 -15.90 10.82 14.05
N PHE A 46 -16.38 9.58 14.19
CA PHE A 46 -15.56 8.37 14.00
C PHE A 46 -14.73 8.40 12.70
N ALA A 47 -15.23 9.08 11.67
CA ALA A 47 -14.53 9.29 10.40
C ALA A 47 -13.25 10.14 10.55
N ASP A 48 -13.27 11.21 11.36
CA ASP A 48 -12.13 12.11 11.53
C ASP A 48 -10.95 11.38 12.21
N LEU A 49 -11.26 10.50 13.16
CA LEU A 49 -10.25 9.73 13.89
C LEU A 49 -9.64 8.57 13.07
N GLU A 50 -10.40 7.96 12.17
CA GLU A 50 -9.85 6.94 11.27
C GLU A 50 -8.83 7.53 10.31
N SER A 51 -9.11 8.73 9.77
CA SER A 51 -8.13 9.46 8.97
C SER A 51 -6.90 9.85 9.78
N GLU A 52 -7.07 10.36 11.01
CA GLU A 52 -5.92 10.71 11.88
C GLU A 52 -5.01 9.51 12.17
N LEU A 53 -5.59 8.31 12.24
CA LEU A 53 -4.88 7.05 12.47
C LEU A 53 -4.16 6.53 11.24
N GLU A 54 -4.77 6.62 10.06
CA GLU A 54 -4.09 6.31 8.80
C GLU A 54 -2.97 7.31 8.53
N ASP A 55 -3.17 8.59 8.86
CA ASP A 55 -2.15 9.62 8.81
C ASP A 55 -1.00 9.32 9.78
N LEU A 56 -1.28 8.81 10.98
CA LEU A 56 -0.22 8.40 11.91
C LEU A 56 0.60 7.23 11.32
N LYS A 57 -0.05 6.24 10.72
CA LYS A 57 0.63 5.14 10.03
C LYS A 57 1.49 5.65 8.88
N LYS A 58 0.96 6.57 8.07
CA LYS A 58 1.66 7.17 6.92
C LYS A 58 2.84 8.03 7.36
N THR A 59 2.66 8.88 8.36
CA THR A 59 3.74 9.71 8.93
C THR A 59 4.88 8.86 9.47
N ILE A 60 4.61 7.75 10.15
CA ILE A 60 5.67 6.81 10.60
C ILE A 60 6.38 6.13 9.43
N LEU A 61 5.71 5.90 8.30
CA LEU A 61 6.33 5.31 7.10
C LEU A 61 7.14 6.31 6.28
N GLU A 62 6.71 7.58 6.23
CA GLU A 62 7.32 8.61 5.40
C GLU A 62 8.41 9.40 6.13
N SER A 63 8.35 9.48 7.47
CA SER A 63 9.34 10.24 8.24
C SER A 63 10.76 9.67 8.07
N LYS A 64 11.73 10.56 7.92
CA LYS A 64 13.15 10.21 7.85
C LYS A 64 13.81 10.63 9.17
N GLY A 65 13.97 9.69 10.08
CA GLY A 65 14.64 9.93 11.36
C GLY A 65 13.86 9.36 12.54
N PRO A 66 14.26 9.74 13.77
CA PRO A 66 13.62 9.31 15.00
C PRO A 66 12.14 9.67 15.03
N PRO A 67 11.33 8.98 15.85
CA PRO A 67 9.95 9.38 16.08
C PRO A 67 9.91 10.83 16.56
N ASP A 68 9.19 11.68 15.83
CA ASP A 68 9.02 13.09 16.21
C ASP A 68 8.16 13.18 17.48
N PRO A 69 8.35 14.20 18.34
CA PRO A 69 7.50 14.42 19.52
C PRO A 69 6.01 14.59 19.18
N ILE A 70 5.70 14.98 17.94
CA ILE A 70 4.33 15.05 17.40
C ILE A 70 3.71 13.66 17.27
N THR A 71 4.49 12.66 16.84
CA THR A 71 4.06 11.25 16.74
C THR A 71 3.74 10.69 18.12
N ASP A 72 4.56 10.99 19.13
CA ASP A 72 4.33 10.56 20.52
C ASP A 72 3.06 11.16 21.11
N GLN A 73 2.78 12.45 20.82
CA GLN A 73 1.53 13.09 21.25
C GLN A 73 0.31 12.44 20.63
N LYS A 74 0.35 12.15 19.32
CA LYS A 74 -0.75 11.44 18.64
C LYS A 74 -0.90 10.00 19.15
N LEU A 75 0.19 9.33 19.51
CA LEU A 75 0.14 8.00 20.11
C LEU A 75 -0.52 8.01 21.49
N LYS A 76 -0.21 9.01 22.34
CA LYS A 76 -0.87 9.20 23.63
C LYS A 76 -2.37 9.47 23.48
N LYS A 77 -2.78 10.25 22.48
CA LYS A 77 -4.20 10.45 22.17
C LYS A 77 -4.87 9.14 21.78
N LEU A 78 -4.23 8.33 20.94
CA LEU A 78 -4.73 7.00 20.57
C LEU A 78 -4.88 6.08 21.79
N GLU A 79 -3.93 6.10 22.73
CA GLU A 79 -4.05 5.33 23.98
C GLU A 79 -5.23 5.79 24.84
N GLN A 80 -5.40 7.10 25.03
CA GLN A 80 -6.54 7.64 25.79
C GLN A 80 -7.88 7.26 25.17
N ASP A 81 -8.00 7.35 23.84
CA ASP A 81 -9.22 6.98 23.12
C ASP A 81 -9.49 5.48 23.18
N LEU A 82 -8.44 4.66 23.09
CA LEU A 82 -8.54 3.22 23.26
C LEU A 82 -9.05 2.88 24.65
N ASP A 83 -8.51 3.53 25.69
CA ASP A 83 -8.92 3.31 27.09
C ASP A 83 -10.39 3.71 27.30
N GLN A 84 -10.83 4.82 26.71
CA GLN A 84 -12.23 5.24 26.75
C GLN A 84 -13.16 4.23 26.05
N GLU A 85 -12.78 3.74 24.88
CA GLU A 85 -13.57 2.72 24.17
C GLU A 85 -13.56 1.36 24.86
N MET A 86 -12.43 0.96 25.44
CA MET A 86 -12.30 -0.23 26.27
C MET A 86 -13.24 -0.12 27.48
N THR A 87 -13.27 1.02 28.16
CA THR A 87 -14.16 1.27 29.30
C THR A 87 -15.63 1.18 28.87
N LYS A 88 -16.01 1.83 27.76
CA LYS A 88 -17.36 1.71 27.19
C LYS A 88 -17.72 0.28 26.84
N ALA A 89 -16.76 -0.48 26.29
CA ALA A 89 -16.93 -1.90 25.97
C ALA A 89 -17.12 -2.74 27.23
N PHE A 90 -16.31 -2.56 28.26
CA PHE A 90 -16.46 -3.27 29.54
C PHE A 90 -17.80 -2.99 30.22
N ILE A 91 -18.28 -1.74 30.18
CA ILE A 91 -19.61 -1.37 30.68
C ILE A 91 -20.70 -2.08 29.86
N SER A 92 -20.62 -1.99 28.52
CA SER A 92 -21.60 -2.59 27.60
C SER A 92 -21.65 -4.12 27.69
N MET A 93 -20.53 -4.76 28.03
CA MET A 93 -20.44 -6.20 28.26
C MET A 93 -20.85 -6.62 29.68
N GLY A 94 -21.11 -5.68 30.60
CA GLY A 94 -21.43 -5.98 32.00
C GLY A 94 -20.26 -6.57 32.79
N LEU A 95 -19.02 -6.26 32.38
CA LEU A 95 -17.80 -6.80 33.00
C LEU A 95 -17.24 -5.91 34.10
N ILE A 96 -17.65 -4.62 34.15
CA ILE A 96 -17.08 -3.62 35.07
C ILE A 96 -17.25 -4.02 36.55
N ASP A 97 -18.44 -4.43 36.96
CA ASP A 97 -18.75 -4.82 38.36
C ASP A 97 -17.95 -6.04 38.80
N ARG A 98 -17.70 -6.97 37.86
CA ARG A 98 -16.90 -8.18 38.11
C ARG A 98 -15.43 -7.83 38.28
N ILE A 99 -14.91 -6.90 37.48
CA ILE A 99 -13.53 -6.40 37.59
C ILE A 99 -13.34 -5.66 38.93
N GLU A 100 -14.30 -4.82 39.33
CA GLU A 100 -14.25 -4.12 40.62
C GLU A 100 -14.31 -5.08 41.81
N SER A 101 -15.16 -6.11 41.74
CA SER A 101 -15.22 -7.17 42.75
C SER A 101 -13.87 -7.90 42.87
N LEU A 102 -13.25 -8.24 41.74
CA LEU A 102 -11.94 -8.89 41.71
C LEU A 102 -10.84 -7.99 42.27
N LYS A 103 -10.89 -6.68 41.99
CA LYS A 103 -9.97 -5.69 42.55
C LYS A 103 -10.09 -5.58 44.08
N LEU A 104 -11.32 -5.63 44.62
CA LEU A 104 -11.55 -5.65 46.07
C LEU A 104 -11.05 -6.94 46.72
N GLU A 105 -11.27 -8.09 46.08
CA GLU A 105 -10.75 -9.37 46.56
C GLU A 105 -9.21 -9.39 46.57
N LEU A 106 -8.57 -8.86 45.52
CA LEU A 106 -7.11 -8.75 45.43
C LEU A 106 -6.53 -7.77 46.47
N ALA A 107 -7.24 -6.69 46.80
CA ALA A 107 -6.84 -5.78 47.86
C ALA A 107 -6.94 -6.42 49.26
N ARG A 108 -7.82 -7.41 49.45
CA ARG A 108 -8.00 -8.14 50.71
C ARG A 108 -7.01 -9.28 50.90
N SER A 109 -6.52 -9.87 49.80
CA SER A 109 -5.47 -10.90 49.84
C SER A 109 -4.31 -10.51 48.92
N PRO A 110 -3.17 -10.05 49.47
CA PRO A 110 -2.00 -9.68 48.68
C PRO A 110 -1.40 -10.85 47.89
N ASN A 111 -1.74 -12.08 48.27
CA ASN A 111 -1.29 -13.29 47.59
C ASN A 111 -2.40 -13.78 46.64
N PRO A 112 -2.20 -13.75 45.32
CA PRO A 112 -3.21 -14.16 44.37
C PRO A 112 -3.40 -15.68 44.44
N ASP A 113 -4.45 -16.10 45.13
CA ASP A 113 -4.88 -17.51 45.12
C ASP A 113 -5.25 -17.95 43.70
N GLN A 114 -5.08 -19.24 43.41
CA GLN A 114 -5.38 -19.82 42.09
C GLN A 114 -6.82 -19.55 41.62
N GLY A 115 -7.77 -19.44 42.56
CA GLY A 115 -9.15 -19.06 42.28
C GLY A 115 -9.33 -17.61 41.77
N LEU A 116 -8.52 -16.65 42.23
CA LEU A 116 -8.55 -15.27 41.73
C LEU A 116 -8.04 -15.21 40.29
N LYS A 117 -7.00 -15.98 39.98
CA LYS A 117 -6.46 -16.12 38.64
C LYS A 117 -7.49 -16.71 37.68
N GLU A 118 -8.20 -17.77 38.09
CA GLU A 118 -9.29 -18.35 37.27
C GLU A 118 -10.45 -17.36 37.03
N LYS A 119 -10.82 -16.56 38.03
CA LYS A 119 -11.83 -15.49 37.86
C LYS A 119 -11.36 -14.46 36.84
N ALA A 120 -10.09 -14.05 36.89
CA ALA A 120 -9.51 -13.10 35.95
C ALA A 120 -9.47 -13.68 34.52
N ASP A 121 -9.04 -14.94 34.38
CA ASP A 121 -9.02 -15.63 33.09
C ASP A 121 -10.42 -15.78 32.48
N LYS A 122 -11.45 -16.04 33.31
CA LYS A 122 -12.86 -16.07 32.85
C LYS A 122 -13.31 -14.73 32.31
N ILE A 123 -13.01 -13.62 32.99
CA ILE A 123 -13.34 -12.26 32.50
C ILE A 123 -12.64 -11.98 31.16
N VAL A 124 -11.35 -12.34 31.04
CA VAL A 124 -10.58 -12.16 29.80
C VAL A 124 -11.16 -13.01 28.65
N GLN A 125 -11.54 -14.25 28.92
CA GLN A 125 -12.15 -15.12 27.91
C GLN A 125 -13.52 -14.60 27.46
N GLU A 126 -14.35 -14.12 28.38
CA GLU A 126 -15.65 -13.54 28.06
C GLU A 126 -15.51 -12.25 27.23
N PHE A 127 -14.56 -11.39 27.60
CA PHE A 127 -14.20 -10.21 26.82
C PHE A 127 -13.79 -10.57 25.39
N LYS A 128 -12.86 -11.53 25.23
CA LYS A 128 -12.43 -12.02 23.91
C LYS A 128 -13.60 -12.58 23.11
N ARG A 129 -14.45 -13.41 23.72
CA ARG A 129 -15.64 -14.00 23.06
C ARG A 129 -16.62 -12.92 22.59
N ASN A 130 -16.81 -11.86 23.37
CA ASN A 130 -17.68 -10.74 23.00
C ASN A 130 -17.08 -9.86 21.91
N LEU A 131 -15.75 -9.65 21.90
CA LEU A 131 -15.06 -8.97 20.80
C LEU A 131 -15.04 -9.79 19.50
N SER A 132 -15.06 -11.12 19.59
CA SER A 132 -15.11 -12.01 18.42
C SER A 132 -16.48 -12.01 17.71
N ARG A 133 -17.53 -11.42 18.31
CA ARG A 133 -18.85 -11.38 17.69
C ARG A 133 -18.83 -10.50 16.43
N PRO A 134 -19.28 -11.00 15.27
CA PRO A 134 -19.33 -10.20 14.05
C PRO A 134 -20.13 -8.91 14.24
N GLY A 135 -19.59 -7.78 13.80
CA GLY A 135 -20.25 -6.48 13.86
C GLY A 135 -20.31 -5.81 15.25
N ALA A 136 -19.91 -6.48 16.32
CA ALA A 136 -19.83 -5.88 17.65
C ALA A 136 -18.50 -5.12 17.83
N TYR A 137 -18.54 -3.98 18.52
CA TYR A 137 -17.34 -3.22 18.92
C TYR A 137 -16.36 -2.93 17.78
N LEU A 138 -16.87 -2.67 16.57
CA LEU A 138 -16.06 -2.44 15.37
C LEU A 138 -15.03 -1.32 15.55
N GLY A 139 -15.42 -0.22 16.19
CA GLY A 139 -14.51 0.90 16.51
C GLY A 139 -13.31 0.44 17.34
N LEU A 140 -13.58 -0.28 18.43
CA LEU A 140 -12.55 -0.79 19.32
C LEU A 140 -11.64 -1.81 18.60
N LYS A 141 -12.22 -2.72 17.81
CA LYS A 141 -11.46 -3.70 17.03
C LYS A 141 -10.51 -3.01 16.05
N LYS A 142 -10.99 -2.01 15.32
CA LYS A 142 -10.18 -1.24 14.38
C LYS A 142 -9.07 -0.48 15.09
N LYS A 143 -9.36 0.20 16.20
CA LYS A 143 -8.35 0.92 16.99
C LYS A 143 -7.28 -0.01 17.57
N LEU A 144 -7.66 -1.19 18.08
CA LEU A 144 -6.71 -2.21 18.54
C LEU A 144 -5.78 -2.70 17.42
N GLN A 145 -6.34 -2.98 16.24
CA GLN A 145 -5.55 -3.40 15.07
C GLN A 145 -4.57 -2.30 14.65
N THR A 146 -5.03 -1.06 14.56
CA THR A 146 -4.17 0.07 14.21
C THR A 146 -3.04 0.25 15.21
N ARG A 147 -3.33 0.17 16.52
CA ARG A 147 -2.31 0.25 17.57
C ARG A 147 -1.23 -0.82 17.40
N ASP A 148 -1.61 -2.06 17.10
CA ASP A 148 -0.67 -3.16 16.85
C ASP A 148 0.22 -2.89 15.63
N ILE A 149 -0.38 -2.42 14.52
CA ILE A 149 0.37 -2.04 13.32
C ILE A 149 1.36 -0.90 13.62
N VAL A 150 0.92 0.13 14.31
CA VAL A 150 1.75 1.28 14.71
C VAL A 150 2.90 0.84 15.62
N GLY A 151 2.64 -0.04 16.59
CA GLY A 151 3.66 -0.62 17.47
C GLY A 151 4.74 -1.37 16.68
N LYS A 152 4.33 -2.26 15.77
CA LYS A 152 5.25 -2.99 14.88
C LYS A 152 6.08 -2.05 14.01
N LEU A 153 5.47 -0.99 13.46
CA LEU A 153 6.18 0.00 12.65
C LEU A 153 7.24 0.75 13.48
N LEU A 154 6.92 1.14 14.71
CA LEU A 154 7.88 1.79 15.61
C LEU A 154 9.04 0.87 16.00
N GLU A 155 8.78 -0.42 16.24
CA GLU A 155 9.85 -1.40 16.48
C GLU A 155 10.76 -1.59 15.26
N MET A 156 10.17 -1.74 14.07
CA MET A 156 10.92 -1.80 12.81
C MET A 156 11.78 -0.55 12.61
N ARG A 157 11.26 0.63 12.95
CA ARG A 157 12.01 1.90 12.91
C ARG A 157 13.18 1.91 13.87
N LYS A 158 12.96 1.58 15.14
CA LYS A 158 14.02 1.48 16.16
C LYS A 158 15.12 0.51 15.74
N ASN A 159 14.74 -0.64 15.17
CA ASN A 159 15.70 -1.64 14.68
C ASN A 159 16.45 -1.14 13.44
N SER A 160 15.78 -0.47 12.51
CA SER A 160 16.41 0.17 11.34
C SER A 160 17.43 1.24 11.73
N GLU A 161 17.13 2.06 12.75
CA GLU A 161 18.07 3.05 13.27
C GLU A 161 19.28 2.41 13.96
N LYS A 162 19.05 1.36 14.76
CA LYS A 162 20.15 0.57 15.33
C LYS A 162 21.03 -0.01 14.24
N LEU A 163 20.45 -0.66 13.23
CA LEU A 163 21.19 -1.20 12.08
C LEU A 163 21.94 -0.11 11.31
N LYS A 164 21.34 1.07 11.12
CA LYS A 164 22.00 2.20 10.49
C LYS A 164 23.20 2.69 11.30
N ASN A 165 23.07 2.74 12.62
CA ASN A 165 24.16 3.16 13.52
C ASN A 165 25.26 2.09 13.58
N GLU A 166 24.90 0.82 13.71
CA GLU A 166 25.84 -0.31 13.66
C GLU A 166 26.59 -0.36 12.32
N LEU A 167 25.90 -0.14 11.20
CA LEU A 167 26.52 -0.05 9.89
C LEU A 167 27.48 1.16 9.82
N ASN A 168 27.04 2.34 10.26
CA ASN A 168 27.88 3.54 10.27
C ASN A 168 29.12 3.45 11.18
N GLN A 169 29.04 2.64 12.25
CA GLN A 169 30.16 2.32 13.14
C GLN A 169 31.09 1.26 12.53
N LYS A 170 30.55 0.22 11.90
CA LYS A 170 31.33 -0.84 11.23
C LYS A 170 31.97 -0.38 9.92
N LEU A 171 31.41 0.64 9.28
CA LEU A 171 32.00 1.32 8.14
C LEU A 171 33.20 2.17 8.62
N SER A 172 34.40 1.61 8.48
CA SER A 172 35.67 2.35 8.60
C SER A 172 35.63 3.64 7.77
N GLU A 173 36.34 4.67 8.22
CA GLU A 173 36.53 5.92 7.45
C GLU A 173 37.06 5.66 6.04
N ASP A 174 37.87 4.61 5.87
CA ASP A 174 38.37 4.14 4.58
C ASP A 174 37.24 3.75 3.61
N ILE A 175 36.20 3.10 4.10
CA ILE A 175 35.06 2.66 3.27
C ILE A 175 34.18 3.86 2.89
N LYS A 176 34.09 4.86 3.77
CA LYS A 176 33.37 6.11 3.47
C LYS A 176 34.09 6.90 2.38
N ALA A 177 35.43 6.94 2.41
CA ALA A 177 36.23 7.55 1.36
C ALA A 177 36.04 6.84 0.01
N GLU A 178 36.08 5.49 -0.01
CA GLU A 178 35.85 4.72 -1.23
C GLU A 178 34.42 4.87 -1.79
N MET A 179 33.40 5.00 -0.92
CA MET A 179 32.03 5.32 -1.36
C MET A 179 31.91 6.72 -1.98
N GLU A 180 32.63 7.72 -1.46
CA GLU A 180 32.59 9.07 -2.02
C GLU A 180 33.32 9.11 -3.38
N ASN A 181 34.43 8.38 -3.54
CA ASN A 181 35.11 8.20 -4.84
C ASN A 181 34.16 7.64 -5.91
N LEU A 182 33.38 6.61 -5.57
CA LEU A 182 32.37 6.04 -6.46
C LEU A 182 31.25 7.03 -6.81
N LYS A 183 30.86 7.88 -5.86
CA LYS A 183 29.84 8.92 -6.07
C LYS A 183 30.33 10.02 -7.00
N ILE A 184 31.57 10.48 -6.82
CA ILE A 184 32.23 11.45 -7.70
C ILE A 184 32.36 10.89 -9.12
N ALA A 185 32.84 9.64 -9.27
CA ALA A 185 32.95 8.99 -10.57
C ALA A 185 31.59 8.84 -11.27
N LYS A 186 30.55 8.50 -10.51
CA LYS A 186 29.18 8.44 -11.02
C LYS A 186 28.67 9.81 -11.47
N GLU A 187 28.89 10.87 -10.70
CA GLU A 187 28.50 12.23 -11.08
C GLU A 187 29.22 12.70 -12.35
N LYS A 188 30.52 12.39 -12.50
CA LYS A 188 31.28 12.66 -13.73
C LYS A 188 30.71 11.92 -14.94
N LEU A 189 30.35 10.63 -14.77
CA LEU A 189 29.67 9.86 -15.81
C LEU A 189 28.31 10.46 -16.20
N PHE A 190 27.52 10.94 -15.24
CA PHE A 190 26.23 11.61 -15.52
C PHE A 190 26.39 12.93 -16.27
N LYS A 191 27.48 13.66 -16.03
CA LYS A 191 27.80 14.93 -16.70
C LYS A 191 28.36 14.72 -18.12
N GLY A 192 28.70 13.49 -18.49
CA GLY A 192 29.29 13.15 -19.79
C GLY A 192 30.77 13.51 -19.89
N ASP A 193 31.43 13.76 -18.76
CA ASP A 193 32.87 14.02 -18.73
C ASP A 193 33.63 12.73 -19.09
N PRO A 194 34.74 12.81 -19.85
CA PRO A 194 35.56 11.64 -20.14
C PRO A 194 36.08 11.04 -18.82
N LEU A 195 35.87 9.74 -18.65
CA LEU A 195 36.42 8.98 -17.54
C LEU A 195 37.91 8.76 -17.81
N ASP A 196 38.75 9.38 -16.99
CA ASP A 196 40.20 9.13 -16.99
C ASP A 196 40.50 7.67 -16.58
N GLU A 197 41.56 7.07 -17.14
CA GLU A 197 41.98 5.69 -16.81
C GLU A 197 42.28 5.53 -15.31
N ASN A 198 42.77 6.58 -14.66
CA ASN A 198 43.00 6.59 -13.22
C ASN A 198 41.70 6.47 -12.41
N LEU A 199 40.64 7.17 -12.84
CA LEU A 199 39.32 7.10 -12.19
C LEU A 199 38.69 5.71 -12.36
N VAL A 200 38.89 5.07 -13.50
CA VAL A 200 38.40 3.70 -13.72
C VAL A 200 39.09 2.71 -12.77
N ARG A 201 40.42 2.81 -12.62
CA ARG A 201 41.18 1.95 -11.69
C ARG A 201 40.82 2.22 -10.22
N GLU A 202 40.64 3.48 -9.84
CA GLU A 202 40.18 3.84 -8.49
C GLU A 202 38.77 3.27 -8.20
N VAL A 203 37.86 3.32 -9.17
CA VAL A 203 36.51 2.73 -9.07
C VAL A 203 36.56 1.20 -8.96
N GLU A 204 37.45 0.53 -9.69
CA GLU A 204 37.64 -0.92 -9.59
C GLU A 204 38.21 -1.32 -8.23
N ASN A 205 39.26 -0.64 -7.76
CA ASN A 205 39.83 -0.87 -6.43
C ASN A 205 38.82 -0.60 -5.31
N ALA A 206 38.02 0.47 -5.42
CA ALA A 206 36.96 0.79 -4.47
C ALA A 206 35.90 -0.32 -4.41
N LYS A 207 35.53 -0.90 -5.57
CA LYS A 207 34.60 -2.03 -5.64
C LYS A 207 35.15 -3.28 -4.97
N GLU A 208 36.41 -3.64 -5.23
CA GLU A 208 37.03 -4.83 -4.64
C GLU A 208 37.12 -4.72 -3.11
N LYS A 209 37.60 -3.56 -2.60
CA LYS A 209 37.67 -3.30 -1.15
C LYS A 209 36.28 -3.34 -0.50
N LEU A 210 35.26 -2.77 -1.14
CA LEU A 210 33.89 -2.83 -0.64
C LEU A 210 33.34 -4.27 -0.64
N GLU A 211 33.66 -5.06 -1.65
CA GLU A 211 33.23 -6.46 -1.72
C GLU A 211 33.89 -7.31 -0.63
N GLU A 212 35.18 -7.08 -0.35
CA GLU A 212 35.91 -7.75 0.74
C GLU A 212 35.34 -7.41 2.12
N VAL A 213 35.04 -6.13 2.37
CA VAL A 213 34.39 -5.66 3.60
C VAL A 213 33.00 -6.28 3.78
N LEU A 214 32.24 -6.38 2.69
CA LEU A 214 30.90 -6.98 2.75
C LEU A 214 30.99 -8.49 3.02
N LYS A 215 31.94 -9.19 2.39
CA LYS A 215 32.23 -10.61 2.68
C LYS A 215 32.67 -10.82 4.13
N SER A 216 33.54 -9.98 4.68
CA SER A 216 34.03 -10.11 6.07
C SER A 216 32.95 -9.81 7.12
N ALA A 217 31.90 -9.07 6.75
CA ALA A 217 30.74 -8.80 7.60
C ALA A 217 29.61 -9.85 7.45
N ASP A 218 29.84 -10.96 6.73
CA ASP A 218 28.81 -11.94 6.32
C ASP A 218 27.63 -11.29 5.56
N LEU A 219 27.86 -10.12 4.95
CA LEU A 219 26.87 -9.40 4.16
C LEU A 219 27.08 -9.75 2.69
N ARG A 220 26.11 -10.47 2.11
CA ARG A 220 26.12 -10.69 0.66
C ARG A 220 25.64 -9.41 -0.03
N VAL A 221 26.40 -8.94 -1.03
CA VAL A 221 25.89 -7.96 -2.01
C VAL A 221 24.73 -8.63 -2.75
N LEU A 222 23.51 -8.43 -2.24
CA LEU A 222 22.32 -8.55 -3.06
C LEU A 222 22.40 -7.37 -4.02
N GLY A 223 23.15 -7.54 -5.11
CA GLY A 223 23.24 -6.56 -6.18
C GLY A 223 21.81 -6.13 -6.45
N ARG A 224 21.55 -4.81 -6.38
CA ARG A 224 20.23 -4.22 -6.62
C ARG A 224 19.53 -5.11 -7.60
N ALA A 225 18.49 -5.82 -7.14
CA ALA A 225 17.68 -6.61 -8.03
C ALA A 225 17.48 -5.73 -9.26
N LYS A 226 17.99 -6.17 -10.43
CA LYS A 226 17.68 -5.53 -11.70
C LYS A 226 16.21 -5.20 -11.60
N ARG A 227 15.87 -3.91 -11.59
CA ARG A 227 14.48 -3.47 -11.50
C ARG A 227 13.73 -4.29 -12.55
N GLY A 228 12.84 -5.16 -12.07
CA GLY A 228 12.12 -6.14 -12.86
C GLY A 228 12.84 -7.48 -13.09
N LYS A 229 12.70 -8.43 -12.15
CA LYS A 229 11.88 -9.59 -12.53
C LYS A 229 10.48 -9.04 -12.64
N SER A 230 10.12 -8.60 -13.84
CA SER A 230 8.74 -8.26 -14.13
C SER A 230 7.90 -9.48 -13.75
N ASN A 231 6.74 -9.29 -13.12
CA ASN A 231 5.68 -10.31 -13.05
C ASN A 231 5.11 -10.60 -14.45
N VAL A 232 5.99 -10.73 -15.45
CA VAL A 232 5.62 -11.11 -16.81
C VAL A 232 5.80 -12.62 -16.83
N PRO A 233 4.72 -13.40 -16.98
CA PRO A 233 4.78 -14.83 -17.17
C PRO A 233 5.90 -15.23 -18.14
N ASP A 234 6.60 -16.33 -17.86
CA ASP A 234 7.72 -16.77 -18.70
C ASP A 234 7.29 -16.97 -20.18
N GLU A 235 6.05 -17.35 -20.42
CA GLU A 235 5.41 -17.44 -21.74
C GLU A 235 5.38 -16.09 -22.49
N LEU A 236 4.95 -15.02 -21.80
CA LEU A 236 4.94 -13.66 -22.34
C LEU A 236 6.36 -13.17 -22.67
N ARG A 237 7.34 -13.58 -21.86
CA ARG A 237 8.75 -13.24 -22.10
C ARG A 237 9.30 -13.93 -23.35
N GLU A 238 8.97 -15.20 -23.55
CA GLU A 238 9.34 -15.93 -24.77
C GLU A 238 8.68 -15.33 -26.02
N GLU A 239 7.41 -14.93 -25.91
CA GLU A 239 6.67 -14.30 -27.01
C GLU A 239 7.26 -12.93 -27.39
N ILE A 240 7.64 -12.11 -26.40
CA ILE A 240 8.38 -10.85 -26.63
C ILE A 240 9.72 -11.10 -27.33
N MET A 241 10.46 -12.14 -26.92
CA MET A 241 11.74 -12.49 -27.58
C MET A 241 11.52 -12.95 -29.02
N LYS A 242 10.42 -13.65 -29.31
CA LYS A 242 10.05 -14.09 -30.66
C LYS A 242 9.69 -12.90 -31.55
N VAL A 243 8.82 -11.99 -31.08
CA VAL A 243 8.43 -10.79 -31.84
C VAL A 243 9.64 -9.89 -32.10
N ASN A 244 10.57 -9.75 -31.14
CA ASN A 244 11.81 -8.99 -31.37
C ASN A 244 12.71 -9.60 -32.47
N LYS A 245 12.79 -10.93 -32.54
CA LYS A 245 13.52 -11.61 -33.63
C LYS A 245 12.83 -11.39 -34.98
N GLU A 246 11.50 -11.48 -35.01
CA GLU A 246 10.70 -11.23 -36.22
C GLU A 246 10.85 -9.77 -36.71
N ILE A 247 10.83 -8.79 -35.80
CA ILE A 247 11.08 -7.37 -36.14
C ILE A 247 12.47 -7.18 -36.74
N LYS A 248 13.51 -7.79 -36.14
CA LYS A 248 14.87 -7.68 -36.66
C LYS A 248 14.98 -8.24 -38.08
N HIS A 249 14.37 -9.40 -38.31
CA HIS A 249 14.37 -10.03 -39.63
C HIS A 249 13.61 -9.20 -40.67
N GLU A 250 12.47 -8.62 -40.31
CA GLU A 250 11.70 -7.78 -41.22
C GLU A 250 12.46 -6.48 -41.55
N ILE A 251 13.19 -5.89 -40.60
CA ILE A 251 14.07 -4.74 -40.86
C ILE A 251 15.17 -5.10 -41.85
N GLU A 252 15.85 -6.24 -41.65
CA GLU A 252 16.90 -6.72 -42.57
C GLU A 252 16.33 -6.92 -43.99
N LYS A 253 15.15 -7.53 -44.11
CA LYS A 253 14.45 -7.71 -45.38
C LYS A 253 14.06 -6.39 -46.03
N VAL A 254 13.54 -5.41 -45.28
CA VAL A 254 13.20 -4.09 -45.80
C VAL A 254 14.46 -3.36 -46.30
N ILE A 255 15.59 -3.51 -45.60
CA ILE A 255 16.86 -2.93 -46.03
C ILE A 255 17.30 -3.51 -47.38
N GLU A 256 17.11 -4.81 -47.60
CA GLU A 256 17.41 -5.46 -48.87
C GLU A 256 16.41 -5.07 -49.98
N GLU A 257 15.09 -5.15 -49.71
CA GLU A 257 14.03 -4.87 -50.69
C GLU A 257 13.96 -3.40 -51.13
N LYS A 258 14.20 -2.47 -50.20
CA LYS A 258 14.24 -1.03 -50.47
C LYS A 258 15.63 -0.54 -50.87
N GLY A 259 16.61 -1.44 -50.92
CA GLY A 259 17.99 -1.11 -51.28
C GLY A 259 18.59 -0.04 -50.37
N LEU A 260 18.30 -0.07 -49.06
CA LEU A 260 18.83 0.91 -48.10
C LEU A 260 20.31 0.66 -47.75
N GLY A 261 20.87 -0.48 -48.16
CA GLY A 261 22.26 -0.86 -47.86
C GLY A 261 23.28 0.21 -48.25
N TRP A 262 23.15 0.81 -49.44
CA TRP A 262 24.07 1.87 -49.89
C TRP A 262 23.94 3.14 -49.06
N LYS A 263 22.73 3.53 -48.63
CA LYS A 263 22.51 4.69 -47.75
C LYS A 263 23.06 4.46 -46.36
N ILE A 264 22.94 3.23 -45.84
CA ILE A 264 23.51 2.84 -44.56
C ILE A 264 25.04 2.91 -44.61
N ASP A 265 25.65 2.46 -45.71
CA ASP A 265 27.10 2.51 -45.86
C ASP A 265 27.62 3.95 -46.08
N GLU A 266 26.89 4.78 -46.83
CA GLU A 266 27.16 6.22 -46.94
C GLU A 266 27.08 6.92 -45.57
N MET A 267 26.05 6.60 -44.77
CA MET A 267 25.89 7.11 -43.41
C MET A 267 27.05 6.68 -42.49
N LYS A 268 27.53 5.43 -42.58
CA LYS A 268 28.70 4.96 -41.81
C LYS A 268 29.97 5.75 -42.17
N VAL A 269 30.19 6.00 -43.46
CA VAL A 269 31.36 6.75 -43.94
C VAL A 269 31.30 8.21 -43.49
N GLU A 270 30.12 8.84 -43.51
CA GLU A 270 29.96 10.21 -43.02
C GLU A 270 30.05 10.32 -41.50
N ALA A 271 29.49 9.36 -40.75
CA ALA A 271 29.58 9.34 -39.29
C ALA A 271 31.01 9.12 -38.77
N ALA A 272 31.85 8.43 -39.55
CA ALA A 272 33.28 8.27 -39.26
C ALA A 272 34.07 9.57 -39.44
N LYS A 273 33.57 10.52 -40.25
CA LYS A 273 34.17 11.86 -40.41
C LYS A 273 33.68 12.82 -39.34
N GLU A 274 32.38 12.84 -39.08
CA GLU A 274 31.76 13.71 -38.08
C GLU A 274 30.44 13.10 -37.57
N THR A 275 30.42 12.69 -36.31
CA THR A 275 29.36 11.87 -35.72
C THR A 275 28.00 12.58 -35.64
N ASN A 276 27.97 13.92 -35.70
CA ASN A 276 26.76 14.74 -35.56
C ASN A 276 26.49 15.68 -36.73
N SER A 277 27.09 15.40 -37.90
CA SER A 277 26.84 16.15 -39.13
C SER A 277 25.34 16.17 -39.47
N GLU A 278 24.85 17.31 -39.96
CA GLU A 278 23.46 17.44 -40.43
C GLU A 278 23.11 16.41 -41.51
N LYS A 279 24.10 15.98 -42.30
CA LYS A 279 23.93 14.96 -43.33
C LYS A 279 23.71 13.57 -42.74
N VAL A 280 24.43 13.21 -41.67
CA VAL A 280 24.21 11.95 -40.93
C VAL A 280 22.80 11.92 -40.36
N LYS A 281 22.33 13.02 -39.78
CA LYS A 281 20.96 13.13 -39.24
C LYS A 281 19.89 13.01 -40.33
N LYS A 282 20.12 13.60 -41.52
CA LYS A 282 19.20 13.49 -42.67
C LYS A 282 19.12 12.07 -43.20
N LEU A 283 20.27 11.40 -43.39
CA LEU A 283 20.32 10.00 -43.83
C LEU A 283 19.69 9.06 -42.79
N GLU A 284 19.96 9.29 -41.50
CA GLU A 284 19.35 8.53 -40.41
C GLU A 284 17.83 8.68 -40.37
N ALA A 285 17.31 9.91 -40.54
CA ALA A 285 15.88 10.17 -40.58
C ALA A 285 15.20 9.48 -41.76
N GLU A 286 15.79 9.57 -42.96
CA GLU A 286 15.24 8.96 -44.17
C GLU A 286 15.23 7.42 -44.08
N ILE A 287 16.30 6.81 -43.57
CA ILE A 287 16.37 5.35 -43.35
C ILE A 287 15.32 4.93 -42.31
N LYS A 288 15.16 5.68 -41.22
CA LYS A 288 14.16 5.40 -40.18
C LYS A 288 12.73 5.52 -40.70
N GLU A 289 12.45 6.53 -41.51
CA GLU A 289 11.12 6.75 -42.11
C GLU A 289 10.72 5.59 -43.01
N VAL A 290 11.59 5.17 -43.92
CA VAL A 290 11.33 4.04 -44.84
C VAL A 290 11.10 2.73 -44.07
N ILE A 291 11.89 2.47 -43.02
CA ILE A 291 11.74 1.28 -42.19
C ILE A 291 10.45 1.36 -41.34
N ALA A 292 10.13 2.53 -40.77
CA ALA A 292 8.94 2.73 -39.97
C ALA A 292 7.66 2.53 -40.80
N ASP A 293 7.62 3.08 -42.01
CA ASP A 293 6.50 2.92 -42.93
C ASP A 293 6.29 1.45 -43.30
N ALA A 294 7.36 0.73 -43.63
CA ALA A 294 7.28 -0.70 -43.95
C ALA A 294 6.82 -1.55 -42.75
N LEU A 295 7.35 -1.30 -41.55
CA LEU A 295 6.95 -2.00 -40.33
C LEU A 295 5.52 -1.65 -39.92
N SER A 296 5.05 -0.43 -40.19
CA SER A 296 3.68 0.00 -39.85
C SER A 296 2.61 -0.71 -40.68
N GLY A 297 2.94 -1.14 -41.90
CA GLY A 297 2.10 -1.95 -42.78
C GLY A 297 2.21 -3.47 -42.55
N SER A 298 3.10 -3.91 -41.66
CA SER A 298 3.36 -5.32 -41.40
C SER A 298 2.40 -5.92 -40.34
N PRO A 299 2.16 -7.24 -40.34
CA PRO A 299 1.38 -7.92 -39.30
C PRO A 299 2.06 -7.89 -37.92
N LEU A 300 3.33 -7.47 -37.82
CA LEU A 300 4.06 -7.32 -36.56
C LEU A 300 3.48 -6.21 -35.69
N LYS A 301 2.92 -5.17 -36.30
CA LYS A 301 2.25 -4.09 -35.57
C LYS A 301 1.08 -4.63 -34.75
N GLN A 302 0.26 -5.50 -35.34
CA GLN A 302 -0.87 -6.14 -34.65
C GLN A 302 -0.40 -7.09 -33.54
N ARG A 303 0.67 -7.86 -33.76
CA ARG A 303 1.25 -8.73 -32.72
C ARG A 303 1.80 -7.95 -31.53
N LEU A 304 2.47 -6.83 -31.78
CA LEU A 304 2.99 -5.94 -30.73
C LEU A 304 1.86 -5.28 -29.94
N GLU A 305 0.76 -4.91 -30.60
CA GLU A 305 -0.43 -4.35 -29.97
C GLU A 305 -1.17 -5.39 -29.11
N ASN A 306 -1.29 -6.63 -29.58
CA ASN A 306 -1.84 -7.74 -28.81
C ASN A 306 -1.02 -8.07 -27.55
N LEU A 307 0.31 -8.03 -27.64
CA LEU A 307 1.21 -8.19 -26.48
C LEU A 307 1.07 -7.05 -25.47
N ARG A 308 0.71 -5.84 -25.94
CA ARG A 308 0.47 -4.68 -25.07
C ARG A 308 -0.89 -4.75 -24.34
N LEU A 309 -1.84 -5.48 -24.92
CA LEU A 309 -3.19 -5.67 -24.37
C LEU A 309 -3.32 -6.90 -23.46
N GLN A 310 -2.33 -7.79 -23.43
CA GLN A 310 -2.33 -8.92 -22.51
C GLN A 310 -2.26 -8.40 -21.05
N PRO A 311 -3.29 -8.65 -20.23
CA PRO A 311 -3.26 -8.24 -18.83
C PRO A 311 -2.17 -9.04 -18.12
N VAL A 312 -1.33 -8.34 -17.35
CA VAL A 312 -0.54 -8.97 -16.31
C VAL A 312 -1.55 -9.51 -15.31
N GLU A 313 -1.85 -10.82 -15.36
CA GLU A 313 -2.64 -11.50 -14.34
C GLU A 313 -1.90 -11.38 -13.01
N GLY A 314 -2.13 -10.26 -12.32
CA GLY A 314 -2.02 -10.22 -10.89
C GLY A 314 -3.12 -11.15 -10.39
N ASN A 315 -2.73 -12.32 -9.89
CA ASN A 315 -3.56 -13.13 -9.02
C ASN A 315 -4.03 -12.25 -7.85
N VAL A 316 -5.15 -11.57 -8.04
CA VAL A 316 -6.02 -11.15 -6.94
C VAL A 316 -6.60 -12.45 -6.44
N SER A 317 -5.90 -13.04 -5.48
CA SER A 317 -6.49 -14.03 -4.59
C SER A 317 -7.73 -13.37 -4.01
N VAL A 318 -8.89 -13.74 -4.54
CA VAL A 318 -10.17 -13.48 -3.91
C VAL A 318 -10.17 -14.37 -2.68
N ASP A 319 -9.56 -13.87 -1.60
CA ASP A 319 -9.75 -14.40 -0.27
C ASP A 319 -11.21 -14.10 0.10
N ASN A 320 -12.07 -15.06 -0.23
CA ASN A 320 -13.40 -15.16 0.33
C ASN A 320 -13.23 -15.38 1.84
N GLY A 321 -13.06 -14.26 2.55
CA GLY A 321 -12.98 -14.19 4.00
C GLY A 321 -14.24 -14.78 4.63
N ARG A 322 -14.12 -16.06 4.97
CA ARG A 322 -14.98 -16.75 5.92
C ARG A 322 -14.35 -16.53 7.30
N TRP A 323 -15.08 -15.76 8.12
CA TRP A 323 -14.90 -15.45 9.55
C TRP A 323 -13.92 -14.32 9.93
#